data_AF-A0A1V5XUI1-F1
#
_entry.id   AF-A0A1V5XUI1-F1
#
_cell.length_a   1.000
_cell.length_b   1.000
_cell.length_c   1.000
_cell.angle_alpha   90.00
_cell.angle_beta   90.00
_cell.angle_gamma   90.00
#
_symmetry.space_group_name_H-M   'P 1'
#
loop_
_entity.id
_entity.type
_entity.pdbx_description
1 polymer ?
#
loop_
_entity_poly.entity_id
_entity_poly.type
_entity_poly.pdbx_seq_one_letter_code
_entity_poly.pdbx_strand_id
1 'polypeptide(L)'
;MKLKLLIGLAVLFISPLAVQAVSVDLNTVTLRSSKATVTADGIDQTIIRVSVKTPNYLAASGAMVRLTSSRGTLDEITPAEATTNGFGSAEFLVRSLRNGTTTIMVEVEGQKTSKQVGVSFVNGLDVGLAPGSLIKIPSDNDENTYSDSAVYYYASNGRRYVFPNEKVYFTWYTSFDNVRVLSLEDMSKIPIGGNLTYRPGVKPVKFQTDDKVYAVYKAGELRWIKSENIARGIYGPDWIYKVDDINESFYVNYSFGPPIENALDFMAETIANKFSTIDKDRGF
;
A
#
# COMPACT_ATOMS: atom_id res chain seq x y z
N MET A 1 -8.90 -42.69 -57.05
CA MET A 1 -8.53 -41.26 -56.98
C MET A 1 -9.45 -40.58 -55.95
N LYS A 2 -8.85 -40.16 -54.81
CA LYS A 2 -9.32 -39.24 -53.75
C LYS A 2 -10.60 -39.56 -52.95
N LEU A 3 -10.38 -40.21 -51.80
CA LEU A 3 -11.26 -40.20 -50.62
C LEU A 3 -11.05 -38.86 -49.87
N LYS A 4 -12.09 -38.03 -49.73
CA LYS A 4 -12.03 -36.79 -48.93
C LYS A 4 -12.36 -37.12 -47.47
N LEU A 5 -11.35 -37.04 -46.61
CA LEU A 5 -11.46 -37.12 -45.16
C LEU A 5 -11.94 -35.76 -44.64
N LEU A 6 -13.18 -35.66 -44.13
CA LEU A 6 -13.61 -34.50 -43.35
C LEU A 6 -13.19 -34.72 -41.89
N ILE A 7 -12.14 -34.01 -41.46
CA ILE A 7 -11.77 -33.92 -40.05
C ILE A 7 -12.62 -32.80 -39.44
N GLY A 8 -13.65 -33.18 -38.68
CA GLY A 8 -14.40 -32.24 -37.85
C GLY A 8 -13.55 -31.83 -36.65
N LEU A 9 -13.10 -30.58 -36.64
CA LEU A 9 -12.40 -29.96 -35.52
C LEU A 9 -13.42 -29.70 -34.39
N ALA A 10 -13.43 -30.54 -33.35
CA ALA A 10 -14.19 -30.27 -32.13
C ALA A 10 -13.49 -29.16 -31.34
N VAL A 11 -14.01 -27.93 -31.44
CA VAL A 11 -13.60 -26.83 -30.56
C VAL A 11 -14.25 -27.07 -29.20
N LEU A 12 -13.46 -27.54 -28.23
CA LEU A 12 -13.86 -27.53 -26.82
C LEU A 12 -13.98 -26.07 -26.36
N PHE A 13 -15.22 -25.58 -26.27
CA PHE A 13 -15.49 -24.40 -25.47
C PHE A 13 -15.30 -24.79 -24.00
N ILE A 14 -14.14 -24.45 -23.43
CA ILE A 14 -13.97 -24.44 -21.99
C ILE A 14 -14.81 -23.25 -21.50
N SER A 15 -16.05 -23.51 -21.14
CA SER A 15 -16.87 -22.54 -20.41
C SER A 15 -16.07 -22.11 -19.17
N PRO A 16 -15.92 -20.80 -18.89
CA PRO A 16 -15.33 -20.38 -17.63
C PRO A 16 -16.12 -21.04 -16.50
N LEU A 17 -15.44 -21.71 -15.58
CA LEU A 17 -16.03 -22.23 -14.36
C LEU A 17 -16.87 -21.12 -13.73
N ALA A 18 -18.19 -21.27 -13.75
CA ALA A 18 -19.06 -20.38 -12.99
C ALA A 18 -18.72 -20.60 -11.52
N VAL A 19 -18.13 -19.59 -10.88
CA VAL A 19 -17.99 -19.56 -9.43
C VAL A 19 -19.41 -19.55 -8.89
N GLN A 20 -19.80 -20.62 -8.21
CA GLN A 20 -21.14 -20.70 -7.63
C GLN A 20 -21.22 -19.66 -6.50
N ALA A 21 -22.09 -18.65 -6.67
CA ALA A 21 -22.31 -17.65 -5.64
C ALA A 21 -22.77 -18.32 -4.34
N VAL A 22 -22.15 -17.95 -3.23
CA VAL A 22 -22.55 -18.48 -1.92
C VAL A 22 -23.96 -17.97 -1.62
N SER A 23 -24.87 -18.88 -1.26
CA SER A 23 -26.23 -18.51 -0.87
C SER A 23 -26.21 -17.81 0.49
N VAL A 24 -26.56 -16.52 0.52
CA VAL A 24 -26.54 -15.66 1.72
C VAL A 24 -27.92 -15.04 1.96
N ASP A 25 -28.27 -14.84 3.23
CA ASP A 25 -29.44 -14.04 3.64
C ASP A 25 -28.97 -12.75 4.32
N LEU A 26 -29.12 -11.62 3.63
CA LEU A 26 -28.68 -10.31 4.11
C LEU A 26 -29.40 -9.84 5.39
N ASN A 27 -30.58 -10.38 5.70
CA ASN A 27 -31.31 -10.03 6.93
C ASN A 27 -30.66 -10.64 8.18
N THR A 28 -29.96 -11.75 8.00
CA THR A 28 -29.25 -12.46 9.09
C THR A 28 -27.88 -11.87 9.41
N VAL A 29 -27.40 -10.95 8.57
CA VAL A 29 -26.09 -10.33 8.76
C VAL A 29 -26.06 -9.59 10.10
N THR A 30 -25.00 -9.82 10.86
CA THR A 30 -24.75 -9.08 12.11
C THR A 30 -23.32 -8.58 12.13
N LEU A 31 -23.12 -7.43 12.78
CA LEU A 31 -21.82 -6.82 13.01
C LEU A 31 -21.66 -6.62 14.50
N ARG A 32 -20.49 -6.98 15.02
CA ARG A 32 -20.12 -6.71 16.41
C ARG A 32 -18.71 -6.19 16.45
N SER A 33 -18.53 -5.07 17.12
CA SER A 33 -17.21 -4.54 17.48
C SER A 33 -16.74 -5.16 18.79
N SER A 34 -15.48 -5.56 18.89
CA SER A 34 -14.88 -5.97 20.16
C SER A 34 -14.80 -4.83 21.18
N LYS A 35 -14.72 -3.58 20.70
CA LYS A 35 -14.83 -2.36 21.51
C LYS A 35 -15.52 -1.24 20.74
N ALA A 36 -16.37 -0.48 21.43
CA ALA A 36 -17.11 0.65 20.84
C ALA A 36 -16.29 1.94 20.80
N THR A 37 -15.26 2.06 21.66
CA THR A 37 -14.35 3.22 21.72
C THR A 37 -12.91 2.73 21.54
N VAL A 38 -12.14 3.43 20.72
CA VAL A 38 -10.77 3.08 20.33
C VAL A 38 -9.90 4.32 20.48
N THR A 39 -8.70 4.17 21.04
CA THR A 39 -7.70 5.23 20.96
C THR A 39 -7.28 5.41 19.50
N ALA A 40 -7.23 6.65 19.03
CA ALA A 40 -6.94 6.99 17.64
C ALA A 40 -5.44 7.25 17.42
N ASP A 41 -4.60 6.31 17.86
CA ASP A 41 -3.13 6.37 17.79
C ASP A 41 -2.55 5.45 16.68
N GLY A 42 -3.42 4.90 15.82
CA GLY A 42 -3.04 3.99 14.74
C GLY A 42 -2.49 2.64 15.20
N ILE A 43 -2.42 2.39 16.51
CA ILE A 43 -1.98 1.13 17.12
C ILE A 43 -3.19 0.41 17.70
N ASP A 44 -3.97 1.12 18.51
CA ASP A 44 -5.18 0.59 19.12
C ASP A 44 -6.26 0.38 18.05
N GLN A 45 -6.89 -0.80 18.09
CA GLN A 45 -7.79 -1.26 17.00
C GLN A 45 -8.95 -2.09 17.53
N THR A 46 -10.14 -1.94 16.94
CA THR A 46 -11.29 -2.81 17.22
C THR A 46 -11.40 -3.92 16.18
N ILE A 47 -11.86 -5.10 16.60
CA ILE A 47 -12.20 -6.19 15.68
C ILE A 47 -13.67 -6.06 15.36
N ILE A 48 -14.01 -5.92 14.08
CA ILE A 48 -15.37 -6.04 13.59
C ILE A 48 -15.57 -7.46 13.11
N ARG A 49 -16.40 -8.22 13.83
CA ARG A 49 -16.84 -9.54 13.44
C ARG A 49 -18.15 -9.44 12.68
N VAL A 50 -18.17 -9.96 11.47
CA VAL A 50 -19.35 -10.09 10.63
C VAL A 50 -19.81 -11.54 10.65
N SER A 51 -21.08 -11.80 10.95
CA SER A 51 -21.65 -13.14 10.85
C SER A 51 -22.77 -13.16 9.81
N VAL A 52 -22.71 -14.13 8.91
CA VAL A 52 -23.63 -14.30 7.78
C VAL A 52 -24.21 -15.71 7.81
N LYS A 53 -25.53 -15.82 7.61
CA LYS A 53 -26.22 -17.10 7.46
C LYS A 53 -26.84 -17.23 6.08
N THR A 54 -27.12 -18.47 5.70
CA THR A 54 -27.93 -18.80 4.53
C THR A 54 -29.42 -18.59 4.84
N PRO A 55 -30.31 -18.61 3.83
CA PRO A 55 -31.76 -18.53 4.05
C PRO A 55 -32.34 -19.64 4.96
N ASN A 56 -31.61 -20.76 5.10
CA ASN A 56 -31.97 -21.87 5.99
C ASN A 56 -31.37 -21.71 7.40
N TYR A 57 -30.89 -20.52 7.75
CA TYR A 57 -30.26 -20.18 9.03
C TYR A 57 -28.97 -20.96 9.37
N LEU A 58 -28.36 -21.60 8.38
CA LEU A 58 -27.04 -22.26 8.51
C LEU A 58 -25.91 -21.24 8.30
N ALA A 59 -24.71 -21.56 8.76
CA ALA A 59 -23.51 -20.76 8.49
C ALA A 59 -23.26 -20.63 6.98
N ALA A 60 -23.16 -19.40 6.47
CA ALA A 60 -22.78 -19.15 5.08
C ALA A 60 -21.25 -19.10 4.98
N SER A 61 -20.61 -20.23 4.68
CA SER A 61 -19.15 -20.32 4.52
C SER A 61 -18.72 -19.91 3.11
N GLY A 62 -17.57 -19.24 3.00
CA GLY A 62 -16.95 -18.82 1.74
C GLY A 62 -17.48 -17.51 1.15
N ALA A 63 -18.39 -16.82 1.83
CA ALA A 63 -18.95 -15.56 1.36
C ALA A 63 -17.93 -14.43 1.49
N MET A 64 -17.67 -13.69 0.42
CA MET A 64 -16.83 -12.49 0.41
C MET A 64 -17.53 -11.37 1.16
N VAL A 65 -16.82 -10.78 2.12
CA VAL A 65 -17.27 -9.66 2.93
C VAL A 65 -16.36 -8.46 2.67
N ARG A 66 -16.96 -7.27 2.57
CA ARG A 66 -16.24 -6.00 2.53
C ARG A 66 -16.85 -5.05 3.54
N LEU A 67 -16.00 -4.28 4.22
CA LEU A 67 -16.43 -3.22 5.12
C LEU A 67 -16.03 -1.85 4.54
N THR A 68 -16.83 -0.84 4.86
CA THR A 68 -16.53 0.56 4.56
C THR A 68 -16.78 1.42 5.78
N SER A 69 -15.97 2.47 5.95
CA SER A 69 -16.17 3.49 6.97
C SER A 69 -16.92 4.68 6.40
N SER A 70 -17.88 5.22 7.15
CA SER A 70 -18.52 6.51 6.83
C SER A 70 -17.54 7.69 6.71
N ARG A 71 -16.33 7.57 7.29
CA ARG A 71 -15.26 8.58 7.20
C ARG A 71 -14.25 8.29 6.08
N GLY A 72 -14.55 7.33 5.19
CA GLY A 72 -13.69 6.99 4.06
C GLY A 72 -12.31 6.50 4.50
N THR A 73 -11.27 7.00 3.84
CA THR A 73 -9.86 6.59 4.06
C THR A 73 -9.22 7.19 5.31
N LEU A 74 -9.96 7.99 6.09
CA LEU A 74 -9.51 8.43 7.42
C LEU A 74 -9.42 7.25 8.42
N ASP A 75 -10.10 6.15 8.13
CA ASP A 75 -10.09 4.93 8.93
C ASP A 75 -9.44 3.79 8.15
N GLU A 76 -8.52 3.07 8.81
CA GLU A 76 -7.88 1.90 8.23
C GLU A 76 -8.72 0.67 8.56
N ILE A 77 -9.17 -0.05 7.53
CA ILE A 77 -9.86 -1.34 7.65
C ILE A 77 -8.99 -2.40 6.99
N THR A 78 -8.44 -3.31 7.79
CA THR A 78 -7.64 -4.43 7.30
C THR A 78 -8.39 -5.74 7.51
N PRO A 79 -8.66 -6.54 6.47
CA PRO A 79 -9.26 -7.86 6.65
C PRO A 79 -8.26 -8.79 7.36
N ALA A 80 -8.68 -9.37 8.48
CA ALA A 80 -8.02 -10.55 9.03
C ALA A 80 -8.50 -11.80 8.26
N GLU A 81 -9.81 -11.87 8.01
CA GLU A 81 -10.46 -12.88 7.16
C GLU A 81 -11.53 -12.18 6.31
N ALA A 82 -11.25 -11.95 5.02
CA ALA A 82 -12.18 -11.27 4.11
C ALA A 82 -13.33 -12.16 3.62
N THR A 83 -13.21 -13.47 3.77
CA THR A 83 -14.23 -14.47 3.40
C THR A 83 -14.71 -15.17 4.65
N THR A 84 -16.02 -15.43 4.75
CA THR A 84 -16.55 -16.13 5.91
C THR A 84 -15.99 -17.54 6.02
N ASN A 85 -15.61 -17.93 7.23
CA ASN A 85 -15.13 -19.28 7.53
C ASN A 85 -16.29 -20.29 7.67
N GLY A 86 -15.99 -21.53 8.09
CA GLY A 86 -16.97 -22.61 8.27
C GLY A 86 -18.10 -22.29 9.25
N PHE A 87 -17.96 -21.25 10.08
CA PHE A 87 -19.00 -20.76 11.00
C PHE A 87 -19.78 -19.55 10.45
N GLY A 88 -19.54 -19.16 9.20
CA GLY A 88 -20.17 -18.00 8.58
C GLY A 88 -19.63 -16.68 9.12
N SER A 89 -18.42 -16.66 9.67
CA SER A 89 -17.82 -15.49 10.30
C SER A 89 -16.65 -14.95 9.49
N ALA A 90 -16.57 -13.62 9.35
CA ALA A 90 -15.44 -12.89 8.79
C ALA A 90 -14.99 -11.82 9.79
N GLU A 91 -13.70 -11.46 9.79
CA GLU A 91 -13.12 -10.53 10.76
C GLU A 91 -12.25 -9.45 10.12
N PHE A 92 -12.40 -8.24 10.63
CA PHE A 92 -11.69 -7.06 10.16
C PHE A 92 -11.14 -6.26 11.34
N LEU A 93 -9.92 -5.77 11.20
CA LEU A 93 -9.28 -4.85 12.12
C LEU A 93 -9.58 -3.42 11.68
N VAL A 94 -10.09 -2.60 12.59
CA VAL A 94 -10.43 -1.19 12.31
C VAL A 94 -9.72 -0.29 13.31
N ARG A 95 -8.98 0.70 12.80
CA ARG A 95 -8.26 1.72 13.58
C ARG A 95 -8.32 3.08 12.89
N SER A 96 -7.93 4.13 13.61
CA SER A 96 -7.87 5.49 13.06
C SER A 96 -6.74 6.27 13.72
N LEU A 97 -6.39 7.40 13.10
CA LEU A 97 -5.55 8.45 13.69
C LEU A 97 -6.31 9.71 14.05
N ARG A 98 -7.59 9.79 13.66
CA ARG A 98 -8.41 10.98 13.79
C ARG A 98 -9.55 10.72 14.76
N ASN A 99 -9.69 11.64 15.70
CA ASN A 99 -10.83 11.69 16.59
C ASN A 99 -12.14 11.75 15.81
N GLY A 100 -13.20 11.21 16.39
CA GLY A 100 -14.56 11.28 15.88
C GLY A 100 -15.23 9.91 15.80
N THR A 101 -16.51 9.92 15.43
CA THR A 101 -17.32 8.72 15.33
C THR A 101 -17.43 8.28 13.88
N THR A 102 -17.40 6.97 13.63
CA THR A 102 -17.71 6.38 12.34
C THR A 102 -18.80 5.32 12.45
N THR A 103 -19.54 5.16 11.38
CA THR A 103 -20.40 4.01 11.14
C THR A 103 -19.72 3.08 10.14
N ILE A 104 -19.49 1.84 10.55
CA ILE A 104 -18.97 0.77 9.69
C ILE A 104 -20.15 0.07 9.03
N MET A 105 -20.15 0.07 7.70
CA MET A 105 -21.13 -0.59 6.85
C MET A 105 -20.51 -1.84 6.21
N VAL A 106 -21.33 -2.83 5.92
CA VAL A 106 -20.90 -4.10 5.33
C VAL A 106 -21.58 -4.36 3.99
N GLU A 107 -20.84 -5.03 3.11
CA GLU A 107 -21.28 -5.59 1.85
C GLU A 107 -20.91 -7.08 1.84
N VAL A 108 -21.84 -7.94 1.43
CA VAL A 108 -21.65 -9.39 1.35
C VAL A 108 -21.96 -9.84 -0.08
N GLU A 109 -21.04 -10.53 -0.74
CA GLU A 109 -21.19 -10.97 -2.15
C GLU A 109 -21.55 -9.82 -3.11
N GLY A 110 -21.00 -8.62 -2.88
CA GLY A 110 -21.30 -7.43 -3.69
C GLY A 110 -22.62 -6.72 -3.33
N GLN A 111 -23.39 -7.25 -2.38
CA GLN A 111 -24.69 -6.73 -1.99
C GLN A 111 -24.61 -5.93 -0.70
N LYS A 112 -25.09 -4.68 -0.73
CA LYS A 112 -25.16 -3.81 0.44
C LYS A 112 -26.25 -4.27 1.39
N THR A 113 -26.04 -4.10 2.69
CA THR A 113 -27.05 -4.31 3.73
C THR A 113 -27.25 -3.04 4.56
N SER A 114 -28.38 -2.96 5.27
CA SER A 114 -28.69 -1.90 6.23
C SER A 114 -28.02 -2.10 7.59
N LYS A 115 -27.35 -3.23 7.80
CA LYS A 115 -26.64 -3.56 9.04
C LYS A 115 -25.36 -2.76 9.13
N GLN A 116 -25.12 -2.21 10.32
CA GLN A 116 -23.98 -1.34 10.59
C GLN A 116 -23.58 -1.39 12.06
N VAL A 117 -22.37 -0.95 12.37
CA VAL A 117 -21.88 -0.81 13.76
C VAL A 117 -21.15 0.52 13.92
N GLY A 118 -21.42 1.23 15.02
CA GLY A 118 -20.76 2.48 15.36
C GLY A 118 -19.45 2.24 16.13
N VAL A 119 -18.42 3.04 15.82
CA VAL A 119 -17.13 3.05 16.52
C VAL A 119 -16.73 4.50 16.79
N SER A 120 -16.30 4.80 18.02
CA SER A 120 -15.78 6.11 18.41
C SER A 120 -14.26 6.08 18.53
N PHE A 121 -13.60 7.03 17.91
CA PHE A 121 -12.15 7.21 17.95
C PHE A 121 -11.82 8.45 18.79
N VAL A 122 -10.96 8.29 19.79
CA VAL A 122 -10.63 9.34 20.79
C VAL A 122 -9.13 9.44 21.03
N ASN A 123 -8.66 10.57 21.57
CA ASN A 123 -7.26 10.84 21.90
C ASN A 123 -6.26 10.65 20.73
N GLY A 124 -6.69 10.97 19.52
CA GLY A 124 -5.90 10.88 18.31
C GLY A 124 -5.03 12.09 18.03
N LEU A 125 -4.54 12.14 16.79
CA LEU A 125 -3.66 13.18 16.32
C LEU A 125 -4.42 14.51 16.16
N ASP A 126 -4.12 15.47 17.02
CA ASP A 126 -4.72 16.82 17.02
C ASP A 126 -4.06 17.76 16.00
N VAL A 127 -2.89 17.38 15.46
CA VAL A 127 -2.21 18.13 14.39
C VAL A 127 -2.87 17.82 13.04
N GLY A 128 -3.38 18.85 12.37
CA GLY A 128 -3.83 18.76 10.99
C GLY A 128 -2.67 18.38 10.05
N LEU A 129 -2.66 17.13 9.60
CA LEU A 129 -1.72 16.57 8.62
C LEU A 129 -2.52 16.09 7.42
N ALA A 130 -2.24 16.68 6.26
CA ALA A 130 -2.73 16.18 4.99
C ALA A 130 -1.79 15.06 4.48
N PRO A 131 -2.31 14.03 3.80
CA PRO A 131 -1.48 13.10 3.05
C PRO A 131 -0.49 13.85 2.16
N GLY A 132 0.76 13.40 2.11
CA GLY A 132 1.84 14.11 1.43
C GLY A 132 2.70 15.00 2.32
N SER A 133 2.27 15.25 3.57
CA SER A 133 3.04 16.08 4.51
C SER A 133 4.40 15.43 4.82
N LEU A 134 5.45 16.24 4.79
CA LEU A 134 6.77 15.86 5.31
C LEU A 134 6.85 16.28 6.77
N ILE A 135 7.31 15.36 7.63
CA ILE A 135 7.33 15.56 9.07
C ILE A 135 8.66 15.12 9.68
N LYS A 136 9.08 15.77 10.76
CA LYS A 136 10.20 15.36 11.61
C LYS A 136 9.92 15.74 13.08
N ILE A 137 10.71 15.19 13.99
CA ILE A 137 10.71 15.62 15.40
C ILE A 137 11.54 16.90 15.56
N PRO A 138 11.37 17.65 16.68
CA PRO A 138 12.20 18.81 16.95
C PRO A 138 13.63 18.37 17.19
N SER A 139 14.60 19.23 16.88
CA SER A 139 15.98 18.96 17.24
C SER A 139 16.14 18.99 18.76
N ASP A 140 16.88 18.03 19.30
CA ASP A 140 17.32 18.03 20.69
C ASP A 140 18.57 18.90 20.91
N ASN A 141 19.13 19.47 19.82
CA ASN A 141 20.38 20.25 19.78
C ASN A 141 21.60 19.49 20.33
N ASP A 142 21.56 18.16 20.32
CA ASP A 142 22.73 17.34 20.65
C ASP A 142 23.40 16.89 19.34
N GLU A 143 24.61 17.36 19.10
CA GLU A 143 25.38 17.02 17.89
C GLU A 143 25.76 15.53 17.81
N ASN A 144 25.57 14.76 18.88
CA ASN A 144 25.89 13.34 18.95
C ASN A 144 24.67 12.43 18.70
N THR A 145 23.46 13.00 18.67
CA THR A 145 22.24 12.26 18.32
C THR A 145 21.83 12.57 16.88
N TYR A 146 21.39 11.54 16.17
CA TYR A 146 20.92 11.68 14.78
C TYR A 146 19.44 11.34 14.63
N SER A 147 18.76 10.97 15.72
CA SER A 147 17.34 10.58 15.69
C SER A 147 16.40 11.70 15.24
N ASP A 148 16.81 12.94 15.46
CA ASP A 148 16.10 14.16 15.09
C ASP A 148 16.41 14.64 13.66
N SER A 149 17.40 14.03 12.98
CA SER A 149 17.70 14.30 11.56
C SER A 149 16.71 13.61 10.62
N ALA A 150 16.06 12.54 11.06
CA ALA A 150 15.17 11.72 10.24
C ALA A 150 13.96 12.51 9.74
N VAL A 151 13.72 12.44 8.43
CA VAL A 151 12.52 12.98 7.79
C VAL A 151 11.59 11.82 7.44
N TYR A 152 10.30 12.05 7.60
CA TYR A 152 9.26 11.08 7.30
C TYR A 152 8.22 11.67 6.37
N TYR A 153 7.62 10.80 5.57
CA TYR A 153 6.47 11.10 4.73
C TYR A 153 5.19 10.59 5.39
N TYR A 154 4.19 11.46 5.56
CA TYR A 154 2.86 11.07 6.04
C TYR A 154 1.96 10.68 4.86
N ALA A 155 1.62 9.40 4.78
CA ALA A 155 0.86 8.80 3.68
C ALA A 155 -0.67 8.86 3.89
N SER A 156 -1.44 8.69 2.82
CA SER A 156 -2.91 8.63 2.87
C SER A 156 -3.48 7.52 3.76
N ASN A 157 -2.73 6.44 3.96
CA ASN A 157 -3.08 5.34 4.87
C ASN A 157 -2.85 5.69 6.35
N GLY A 158 -2.47 6.94 6.66
CA GLY A 158 -2.22 7.42 8.01
C GLY A 158 -0.83 7.06 8.57
N ARG A 159 0.01 6.31 7.85
CA ARG A 159 1.32 5.92 8.38
C ARG A 159 2.40 6.92 8.01
N ARG A 160 3.48 6.93 8.79
CA ARG A 160 4.72 7.61 8.40
C ARG A 160 5.70 6.64 7.75
N TYR A 161 6.33 7.07 6.67
CA TYR A 161 7.36 6.31 5.98
C TYR A 161 8.69 7.02 6.09
N VAL A 162 9.75 6.26 6.40
CA VAL A 162 11.07 6.81 6.69
C VAL A 162 11.82 7.07 5.39
N PHE A 163 12.42 8.26 5.23
CA PHE A 163 13.48 8.44 4.24
C PHE A 163 14.77 7.85 4.81
N PRO A 164 15.36 6.80 4.19
CA PRO A 164 16.53 6.14 4.76
C PRO A 164 17.79 7.02 4.78
N ASN A 165 17.87 7.97 3.85
CA ASN A 165 18.93 8.96 3.74
C ASN A 165 18.48 10.13 2.84
N GLU A 166 19.30 11.17 2.79
CA GLU A 166 19.07 12.36 1.96
C GLU A 166 19.04 12.05 0.46
N LYS A 167 19.81 11.08 -0.04
CA LYS A 167 19.84 10.75 -1.46
C LYS A 167 18.47 10.25 -1.95
N VAL A 168 17.82 9.40 -1.15
CA VAL A 168 16.44 8.97 -1.42
C VAL A 168 15.49 10.18 -1.36
N TYR A 169 15.60 11.01 -0.32
CA TYR A 169 14.76 12.21 -0.16
C TYR A 169 14.84 13.14 -1.38
N PHE A 170 16.05 13.44 -1.84
CA PHE A 170 16.29 14.35 -2.96
C PHE A 170 15.90 13.78 -4.34
N THR A 171 15.51 12.50 -4.41
CA THR A 171 14.84 11.98 -5.61
C THR A 171 13.35 12.33 -5.66
N TRP A 172 12.74 12.64 -4.51
CA TRP A 172 11.33 12.98 -4.36
C TRP A 172 11.07 14.48 -4.19
N TYR A 173 11.96 15.19 -3.49
CA TYR A 173 11.82 16.60 -3.12
C TYR A 173 13.10 17.38 -3.40
N THR A 174 13.02 18.69 -3.55
CA THR A 174 14.16 19.54 -3.92
C THR A 174 14.81 20.25 -2.73
N SER A 175 14.09 20.43 -1.62
CA SER A 175 14.56 21.10 -0.41
C SER A 175 13.76 20.64 0.81
N PHE A 176 14.28 20.91 2.01
CA PHE A 176 13.61 20.58 3.27
C PHE A 176 12.60 21.64 3.74
N ASP A 177 12.34 22.69 2.95
CA ASP A 177 11.54 23.86 3.37
C ASP A 177 10.11 23.51 3.77
N ASN A 178 9.57 22.43 3.22
CA ASN A 178 8.21 21.95 3.49
C ASN A 178 8.14 20.89 4.60
N VAL A 179 9.26 20.59 5.27
CA VAL A 179 9.29 19.65 6.39
C VAL A 179 8.74 20.32 7.65
N ARG A 180 7.66 19.75 8.18
CA ARG A 180 6.99 20.24 9.39
C ARG A 180 7.58 19.57 10.62
N VAL A 181 7.78 20.36 11.68
CA VAL A 181 8.19 19.83 12.98
C VAL A 181 6.95 19.46 13.79
N LEU A 182 6.92 18.23 14.32
CA LEU A 182 5.87 17.71 15.20
C LEU A 182 6.45 17.43 16.57
N SER A 183 5.62 17.50 17.62
CA SER A 183 6.01 17.05 18.96
C SER A 183 6.29 15.55 18.98
N LEU A 184 7.09 15.08 19.95
CA LEU A 184 7.31 13.64 20.15
C LEU A 184 6.01 12.89 20.45
N GLU A 185 5.08 13.53 21.16
CA GLU A 185 3.78 12.95 21.48
C GLU A 185 2.97 12.71 20.20
N ASP A 186 2.80 13.74 19.37
CA ASP A 186 2.08 13.63 18.10
C ASP A 186 2.75 12.67 17.14
N MET A 187 4.08 12.70 17.10
CA MET A 187 4.86 11.79 16.28
C MET A 187 4.63 10.35 16.75
N SER A 188 4.68 10.04 18.05
CA SER A 188 4.47 8.68 18.56
C SER A 188 3.10 8.08 18.21
N LYS A 189 2.08 8.93 18.03
CA LYS A 189 0.75 8.53 17.56
C LYS A 189 0.72 8.12 16.08
N ILE A 190 1.76 8.36 15.28
CA ILE A 190 1.78 8.01 13.84
C ILE A 190 2.64 6.76 13.62
N PRO A 191 2.02 5.59 13.32
CA PRO A 191 2.77 4.34 13.15
C PRO A 191 3.74 4.37 11.98
N ILE A 192 4.86 3.65 12.11
CA ILE A 192 5.80 3.43 11.01
C ILE A 192 5.19 2.45 10.00
N GLY A 193 5.20 2.84 8.73
CA GLY A 193 4.75 2.01 7.60
C GLY A 193 5.88 1.31 6.85
N GLY A 194 7.14 1.71 7.09
CA GLY A 194 8.33 1.16 6.45
C GLY A 194 9.26 2.22 5.87
N ASN A 195 10.27 1.78 5.12
CA ASN A 195 11.29 2.63 4.50
C ASN A 195 10.92 2.97 3.06
N LEU A 196 11.04 4.23 2.67
CA LEU A 196 10.92 4.67 1.28
C LEU A 196 12.13 4.26 0.44
N THR A 197 11.93 4.19 -0.87
CA THR A 197 12.95 3.88 -1.87
C THR A 197 13.13 5.05 -2.82
N TYR A 198 14.18 4.99 -3.65
CA TYR A 198 14.42 5.97 -4.71
C TYR A 198 13.19 6.16 -5.60
N ARG A 199 12.93 7.40 -6.04
CA ARG A 199 11.80 7.72 -6.90
C ARG A 199 11.89 6.99 -8.26
N PRO A 200 10.79 6.35 -8.73
CA PRO A 200 10.80 5.65 -10.01
C PRO A 200 11.19 6.54 -11.18
N GLY A 201 12.06 6.03 -12.05
CA GLY A 201 12.47 6.70 -13.28
C GLY A 201 13.39 7.92 -13.12
N VAL A 202 13.84 8.25 -11.91
CA VAL A 202 14.64 9.47 -11.67
C VAL A 202 16.13 9.21 -11.74
N LYS A 203 16.62 8.17 -11.04
CA LYS A 203 18.05 7.85 -10.96
C LYS A 203 18.30 6.36 -11.12
N PRO A 204 19.36 5.97 -11.87
CA PRO A 204 19.89 4.63 -11.81
C PRO A 204 20.60 4.41 -10.47
N VAL A 205 20.57 3.17 -9.97
CA VAL A 205 21.15 2.79 -8.68
C VAL A 205 21.94 1.49 -8.78
N LYS A 206 22.84 1.26 -7.83
CA LYS A 206 23.54 -0.03 -7.68
C LYS A 206 23.82 -0.34 -6.22
N PHE A 207 24.20 -1.58 -5.94
CA PHE A 207 24.80 -1.97 -4.66
C PHE A 207 26.32 -2.00 -4.82
N GLN A 208 27.08 -1.76 -3.76
CA GLN A 208 28.55 -1.75 -3.83
C GLN A 208 29.12 -3.13 -4.16
N THR A 209 28.44 -4.16 -3.69
CA THR A 209 28.77 -5.57 -3.90
C THR A 209 28.26 -6.17 -5.22
N ASP A 210 27.58 -5.40 -6.07
CA ASP A 210 27.04 -5.83 -7.37
C ASP A 210 27.61 -4.95 -8.51
N ASP A 211 27.99 -5.58 -9.62
CA ASP A 211 28.48 -4.86 -10.81
C ASP A 211 27.33 -4.33 -11.68
N LYS A 212 26.11 -4.76 -11.42
CA LYS A 212 24.91 -4.35 -12.15
C LYS A 212 24.40 -2.97 -11.72
N VAL A 213 23.91 -2.24 -12.72
CA VAL A 213 23.16 -0.99 -12.52
C VAL A 213 21.69 -1.24 -12.81
N TYR A 214 20.84 -0.72 -11.94
CA TYR A 214 19.41 -0.92 -11.98
C TYR A 214 18.68 0.41 -12.22
N ALA A 215 17.60 0.37 -13.00
CA ALA A 215 16.62 1.43 -13.02
C ALA A 215 15.55 1.13 -11.95
N VAL A 216 15.12 2.18 -11.24
CA VAL A 216 14.10 2.05 -10.20
C VAL A 216 12.72 2.20 -10.81
N TYR A 217 11.87 1.19 -10.66
CA TYR A 217 10.47 1.18 -11.05
C TYR A 217 9.56 1.28 -9.80
N LYS A 218 8.25 1.10 -10.00
CA LYS A 218 7.22 1.24 -8.97
C LYS A 218 7.57 0.46 -7.70
N ALA A 219 7.33 1.09 -6.55
CA ALA A 219 7.42 0.51 -5.21
C ALA A 219 8.80 -0.11 -4.88
N GLY A 220 9.87 0.41 -5.48
CA GLY A 220 11.23 -0.08 -5.26
C GLY A 220 11.59 -1.34 -6.06
N GLU A 221 10.89 -1.64 -7.15
CA GLU A 221 11.32 -2.70 -8.07
C GLU A 221 12.55 -2.25 -8.87
N LEU A 222 13.65 -2.99 -8.75
CA LEU A 222 14.90 -2.76 -9.47
C LEU A 222 14.92 -3.58 -10.76
N ARG A 223 15.12 -2.93 -11.90
CA ARG A 223 15.25 -3.57 -13.21
C ARG A 223 16.66 -3.40 -13.76
N TRP A 224 17.35 -4.51 -13.98
CA TRP A 224 18.75 -4.48 -14.43
C TRP A 224 18.86 -3.88 -15.83
N ILE A 225 19.73 -2.87 -15.98
CA ILE A 225 20.09 -2.26 -17.26
C ILE A 225 21.22 -3.07 -17.89
N LYS A 226 20.94 -3.81 -18.97
CA LYS A 226 21.85 -4.81 -19.53
C LYS A 226 23.12 -4.25 -20.19
N SER A 227 23.13 -2.97 -20.56
CA SER A 227 24.30 -2.34 -21.21
C SER A 227 24.32 -0.83 -21.03
N GLU A 228 25.49 -0.22 -21.18
CA GLU A 228 25.66 1.22 -21.18
C GLU A 228 24.87 1.92 -22.29
N ASN A 229 24.69 1.28 -23.44
CA ASN A 229 23.94 1.87 -24.54
C ASN A 229 22.46 2.04 -24.18
N ILE A 230 21.90 1.08 -23.44
CA ILE A 230 20.54 1.17 -22.89
C ILE A 230 20.50 2.28 -21.82
N ALA A 231 21.47 2.34 -20.92
CA ALA A 231 21.55 3.37 -19.88
C ALA A 231 21.59 4.79 -20.48
N ARG A 232 22.40 5.00 -21.52
CA ARG A 232 22.45 6.26 -22.29
C ARG A 232 21.12 6.59 -22.95
N GLY A 233 20.44 5.58 -23.51
CA GLY A 233 19.13 5.75 -24.14
C GLY A 233 18.04 6.17 -23.15
N ILE A 234 18.16 5.82 -21.87
CA ILE A 234 17.18 6.14 -20.82
C ILE A 234 17.52 7.45 -20.10
N TYR A 235 18.78 7.61 -19.67
CA TYR A 235 19.20 8.67 -18.75
C TYR A 235 20.12 9.73 -19.40
N GLY A 236 20.45 9.57 -20.69
CA GLY A 236 21.34 10.45 -21.44
C GLY A 236 22.83 10.06 -21.34
N PRO A 237 23.71 10.77 -22.07
CA PRO A 237 25.14 10.44 -22.13
C PRO A 237 25.83 10.45 -20.77
N ASP A 238 25.42 11.34 -19.87
CA ASP A 238 26.02 11.52 -18.54
C ASP A 238 25.46 10.57 -17.46
N TRP A 239 24.79 9.48 -17.86
CA TRP A 239 24.10 8.56 -16.93
C TRP A 239 25.01 8.05 -15.81
N ILE A 240 26.29 7.82 -16.10
CA ILE A 240 27.27 7.28 -15.15
C ILE A 240 27.46 8.20 -13.94
N TYR A 241 27.35 9.52 -14.13
CA TYR A 241 27.45 10.51 -13.06
C TYR A 241 26.15 10.66 -12.26
N LYS A 242 25.07 9.99 -12.70
CA LYS A 242 23.77 10.00 -12.02
C LYS A 242 23.55 8.78 -11.14
N VAL A 243 24.37 7.74 -11.29
CA VAL A 243 24.27 6.49 -10.53
C VAL A 243 24.53 6.74 -9.07
N ASP A 244 23.60 6.31 -8.23
CA ASP A 244 23.77 6.33 -6.78
C ASP A 244 23.94 4.93 -6.20
N ASP A 245 24.84 4.82 -5.22
CA ASP A 245 25.02 3.61 -4.44
C ASP A 245 23.97 3.49 -3.33
N ILE A 246 23.40 2.29 -3.23
CA ILE A 246 22.52 1.87 -2.16
C ILE A 246 23.35 1.02 -1.19
N ASN A 247 23.33 1.38 0.09
CA ASN A 247 23.93 0.56 1.15
C ASN A 247 23.22 -0.80 1.24
N GLU A 248 23.98 -1.89 1.38
CA GLU A 248 23.50 -3.26 1.43
C GLU A 248 22.41 -3.49 2.49
N SER A 249 22.44 -2.76 3.61
CA SER A 249 21.40 -2.84 4.65
C SER A 249 19.99 -2.50 4.14
N PHE A 250 19.88 -1.76 3.04
CA PHE A 250 18.60 -1.42 2.42
C PHE A 250 18.18 -2.37 1.31
N TYR A 251 18.96 -3.42 1.00
CA TYR A 251 18.63 -4.40 -0.04
C TYR A 251 17.23 -5.00 0.14
N VAL A 252 16.86 -5.29 1.39
CA VAL A 252 15.55 -5.85 1.78
C VAL A 252 14.35 -4.93 1.46
N ASN A 253 14.59 -3.65 1.19
CA ASN A 253 13.53 -2.70 0.81
C ASN A 253 13.21 -2.74 -0.69
N TYR A 254 13.99 -3.48 -1.50
CA TYR A 254 13.85 -3.56 -2.95
C TYR A 254 13.43 -4.96 -3.40
N SER A 255 12.74 -5.02 -4.53
CA SER A 255 12.46 -6.26 -5.26
C SER A 255 13.16 -6.22 -6.62
N PHE A 256 13.26 -7.35 -7.31
CA PHE A 256 13.92 -7.44 -8.62
C PHE A 256 12.91 -7.79 -9.70
N GLY A 257 12.83 -6.94 -10.71
CA GLY A 257 11.96 -7.10 -11.87
C GLY A 257 12.69 -7.65 -13.10
N PRO A 258 11.98 -7.82 -14.22
CA PRO A 258 12.60 -8.26 -15.47
C PRO A 258 13.67 -7.25 -15.93
N PRO A 259 14.76 -7.72 -16.54
CA PRO A 259 15.80 -6.84 -17.06
C PRO A 259 15.23 -5.90 -18.14
N ILE A 260 15.99 -4.84 -18.43
CA ILE A 260 15.73 -3.90 -19.51
C ILE A 260 16.66 -4.29 -20.65
N GLU A 261 16.08 -4.77 -21.74
CA GLU A 261 16.82 -5.24 -22.91
C GLU A 261 16.90 -4.16 -24.00
N ASN A 262 15.94 -3.24 -24.04
CA ASN A 262 15.93 -2.07 -24.91
C ASN A 262 15.59 -0.80 -24.13
N ALA A 263 16.13 0.34 -24.55
CA ALA A 263 15.86 1.63 -23.88
C ALA A 263 14.36 1.99 -23.88
N LEU A 264 13.62 1.57 -24.89
CA LEU A 264 12.17 1.81 -24.99
C LEU A 264 11.34 0.96 -24.00
N ASP A 265 11.91 -0.09 -23.40
CA ASP A 265 11.24 -0.92 -22.39
C ASP A 265 11.12 -0.21 -21.03
N PHE A 266 11.79 0.95 -20.90
CA PHE A 266 11.83 1.74 -19.69
C PHE A 266 11.76 3.25 -20.00
N MET A 267 10.54 3.76 -20.10
CA MET A 267 10.27 5.18 -20.37
C MET A 267 10.39 6.02 -19.08
N ALA A 268 11.62 6.34 -18.67
CA ALA A 268 11.94 6.98 -17.38
C ALA A 268 11.06 8.21 -17.05
N GLU A 269 10.92 9.16 -17.97
CA GLU A 269 10.10 10.36 -17.75
C GLU A 269 8.61 10.04 -17.60
N THR A 270 8.09 9.13 -18.43
CA THR A 270 6.68 8.68 -18.34
C THR A 270 6.42 7.98 -17.00
N ILE A 271 7.38 7.18 -16.53
CA ILE A 271 7.33 6.48 -15.25
C ILE A 271 7.35 7.49 -14.10
N ALA A 272 8.27 8.46 -14.12
CA ALA A 272 8.37 9.49 -13.10
C ALA A 272 7.09 10.36 -13.02
N ASN A 273 6.49 10.69 -14.16
CA ASN A 273 5.23 11.44 -14.21
C ASN A 273 4.03 10.61 -13.73
N LYS A 274 4.01 9.31 -14.04
CA LYS A 274 2.98 8.38 -13.54
C LYS A 274 3.05 8.23 -12.01
N PHE A 275 4.26 8.07 -11.48
CA PHE A 275 4.54 7.92 -10.05
C PHE A 275 5.07 9.24 -9.46
N SER A 276 4.32 10.31 -9.69
CA SER A 276 4.71 11.67 -9.31
C SER A 276 4.71 11.93 -7.80
N THR A 277 4.07 11.06 -7.01
CA THR A 277 4.00 11.15 -5.54
C THR A 277 4.26 9.78 -4.93
N ILE A 278 4.68 9.76 -3.67
CA ILE A 278 4.93 8.52 -2.92
C ILE A 278 3.64 7.70 -2.79
N ASP A 279 2.48 8.33 -2.60
CA ASP A 279 1.19 7.61 -2.56
C ASP A 279 0.90 6.88 -3.89
N LYS A 280 1.16 7.51 -5.04
CA LYS A 280 0.97 6.87 -6.35
C LYS A 280 1.95 5.73 -6.59
N ASP A 281 3.19 5.89 -6.16
CA ASP A 281 4.21 4.85 -6.24
C ASP A 281 3.85 3.63 -5.39
N ARG A 282 3.45 3.86 -4.15
CA ARG A 282 3.16 2.80 -3.18
C ARG A 282 1.77 2.20 -3.31
N GLY A 283 0.82 2.92 -3.91
CA GLY A 283 -0.56 2.47 -4.09
C GLY A 283 -1.35 2.43 -2.79
N PHE A 284 -1.18 3.45 -1.94
CA PHE A 284 -2.00 3.65 -0.74
C PHE A 284 -3.43 4.10 -1.08
#